data_AF-A0AAX0U7B5-F1
#
_entry.id   AF-A0AAX0U7B5-F1
#
_cell.length_a   1.000
_cell.length_b   1.000
_cell.length_c   1.000
_cell.angle_alpha   90.00
_cell.angle_beta   90.00
_cell.angle_gamma   90.00
#
_symmetry.space_group_name_H-M   'P 1'
#
loop_
_entity.id
_entity.type
_entity.pdbx_description
1 polymer ?
#
loop_
_entity_poly.entity_id
_entity_poly.type
_entity_poly.pdbx_seq_one_letter_code
_entity_poly.pdbx_strand_id
1 'polypeptide(L)'
;MQRITLVMLLAVVPTEGVLIGYTLFVKTFLDEPRRLGREDFAKIYLAVTGRVPYQYDSDRSLSAQELQDWACEGRKMRWQYRAVTLTHSANPAVPDATYYLLQGVDHTFMLLGEAGSIIRSLGNAPFLMAESKSRPLSPLAQGCKPIR
;
A
#
# COMPACT_ATOMS: atom_id res chain seq x y z
N MET A 1 14.75 66.23 2.11
CA MET A 1 15.38 65.04 1.48
C MET A 1 14.51 63.84 1.77
N GLN A 2 13.84 63.32 0.75
CA GLN A 2 12.89 62.21 0.81
C GLN A 2 13.54 61.03 0.09
N ARG A 3 13.74 59.88 0.79
CA ARG A 3 13.97 58.53 0.23
C ARG A 3 14.55 57.60 1.31
N ILE A 4 13.68 56.81 1.95
CA ILE A 4 13.98 55.43 2.38
C ILE A 4 12.68 54.66 2.12
N THR A 5 12.40 54.36 0.86
CA THR A 5 12.65 53.07 0.22
C THR A 5 11.84 51.94 0.87
N LEU A 6 10.74 51.70 0.18
CA LEU A 6 9.72 50.67 0.32
C LEU A 6 10.37 49.27 0.20
N VAL A 7 10.86 48.71 1.31
CA VAL A 7 11.42 47.34 1.37
C VAL A 7 10.74 46.57 2.50
N MET A 8 9.41 46.48 2.45
CA MET A 8 8.61 45.74 3.43
C MET A 8 7.28 45.28 2.81
N LEU A 9 7.27 44.97 1.51
CA LEU A 9 6.07 44.47 0.81
C LEU A 9 6.34 43.33 -0.17
N LEU A 10 7.61 42.90 -0.35
CA LEU A 10 7.97 41.84 -1.29
C LEU A 10 8.47 40.53 -0.66
N ALA A 11 8.60 40.45 0.67
CA ALA A 11 9.07 39.23 1.34
C ALA A 11 7.95 38.31 1.84
N VAL A 12 6.67 38.74 1.77
CA VAL A 12 5.52 37.99 2.32
C VAL A 12 4.76 37.21 1.23
N VAL A 13 5.12 37.33 -0.05
CA VAL A 13 4.33 36.74 -1.15
C VAL A 13 4.80 35.38 -1.71
N PRO A 14 6.00 34.80 -1.43
CA PRO A 14 6.33 33.51 -2.04
C PRO A 14 5.76 32.30 -1.27
N THR A 15 5.45 32.42 0.03
CA THR A 15 5.01 31.28 0.83
C THR A 15 3.57 30.88 0.54
N GLU A 16 2.65 31.83 0.43
CA GLU A 16 1.25 31.55 0.11
C GLU A 16 1.08 31.05 -1.32
N GLY A 17 1.79 31.62 -2.30
CA GLY A 17 1.77 31.14 -3.68
C GLY A 17 2.33 29.72 -3.83
N VAL A 18 3.36 29.37 -3.07
CA VAL A 18 3.92 28.01 -3.03
C VAL A 18 2.99 27.03 -2.31
N LEU A 19 2.34 27.42 -1.21
CA LEU A 19 1.34 26.61 -0.50
C LEU A 19 0.08 26.38 -1.36
N ILE A 20 -0.43 27.42 -2.02
CA ILE A 20 -1.57 27.32 -2.93
C ILE A 20 -1.20 26.48 -4.15
N GLY A 21 -0.02 26.71 -4.75
CA GLY A 21 0.47 25.91 -5.86
C GLY A 21 0.66 24.43 -5.50
N TYR A 22 1.23 24.15 -4.33
CA TYR A 22 1.41 22.79 -3.81
C TYR A 22 0.07 22.11 -3.52
N THR A 23 -0.86 22.78 -2.85
CA THR A 23 -2.20 22.22 -2.58
C THR A 23 -2.97 21.97 -3.87
N LEU A 24 -2.90 22.85 -4.87
CA LEU A 24 -3.50 22.63 -6.18
C LEU A 24 -2.84 21.47 -6.92
N PHE A 25 -1.51 21.35 -6.85
CA PHE A 25 -0.77 20.25 -7.45
C PHE A 25 -1.15 18.91 -6.81
N VAL A 26 -1.14 18.83 -5.48
CA VAL A 26 -1.55 17.63 -4.74
C VAL A 26 -2.99 17.24 -5.09
N LYS A 27 -3.92 18.21 -5.06
CA LYS A 27 -5.34 17.95 -5.30
C LYS A 27 -5.64 17.54 -6.73
N THR A 28 -4.94 18.13 -7.70
CA THR A 28 -5.21 17.88 -9.13
C THR A 28 -4.47 16.65 -9.65
N PHE A 29 -3.26 16.39 -9.14
CA PHE A 29 -2.37 15.37 -9.71
C PHE A 29 -2.09 14.19 -8.79
N LEU A 30 -2.18 14.34 -7.46
CA LEU A 30 -1.82 13.26 -6.51
C LEU A 30 -3.03 12.61 -5.84
N ASP A 31 -4.16 13.30 -5.69
CA ASP A 31 -5.34 12.70 -5.05
C ASP A 31 -5.91 11.52 -5.84
N GLU A 32 -5.98 11.62 -7.16
CA GLU A 32 -6.46 10.54 -8.02
C GLU A 32 -5.53 9.31 -7.98
N PRO A 33 -4.20 9.43 -8.20
CA PRO A 33 -3.28 8.30 -8.01
C PRO A 33 -3.28 7.74 -6.58
N ARG A 34 -3.43 8.58 -5.55
CA ARG A 34 -3.52 8.11 -4.15
C ARG A 34 -4.82 7.35 -3.91
N ARG A 35 -5.92 7.76 -4.53
CA ARG A 35 -7.20 7.04 -4.46
C ARG A 35 -7.09 5.69 -5.14
N LEU A 36 -6.58 5.66 -6.38
CA LEU A 36 -6.37 4.42 -7.13
C LEU A 36 -5.41 3.48 -6.39
N GLY A 37 -4.29 3.98 -5.89
CA GLY A 37 -3.34 3.18 -5.12
C GLY A 37 -3.92 2.60 -3.82
N ARG A 38 -4.80 3.35 -3.13
CA ARG A 38 -5.52 2.83 -1.96
C ARG A 38 -6.51 1.73 -2.33
N GLU A 39 -7.22 1.89 -3.43
CA GLU A 39 -8.17 0.90 -3.93
C GLU A 39 -7.45 -0.37 -4.39
N ASP A 40 -6.36 -0.25 -5.15
CA ASP A 40 -5.53 -1.38 -5.57
C ASP A 40 -4.95 -2.11 -4.36
N PHE A 41 -4.47 -1.37 -3.36
CA PHE A 41 -4.05 -1.96 -2.09
C PHE A 41 -5.19 -2.73 -1.42
N ALA A 42 -6.40 -2.16 -1.34
CA ALA A 42 -7.56 -2.81 -0.73
C ALA A 42 -7.97 -4.08 -1.49
N LYS A 43 -7.95 -4.05 -2.82
CA LYS A 43 -8.21 -5.23 -3.67
C LYS A 43 -7.20 -6.35 -3.41
N ILE A 44 -5.91 -6.03 -3.38
CA ILE A 44 -4.86 -7.02 -3.10
C ILE A 44 -4.99 -7.55 -1.67
N TYR A 45 -5.22 -6.68 -0.70
CA TYR A 45 -5.43 -7.05 0.70
C TYR A 45 -6.61 -8.02 0.83
N LEU A 46 -7.74 -7.74 0.18
CA LEU A 46 -8.91 -8.62 0.15
C LEU A 46 -8.62 -9.95 -0.55
N ALA A 47 -7.85 -9.93 -1.64
CA ALA A 47 -7.47 -11.13 -2.37
C ALA A 47 -6.57 -12.07 -1.58
N VAL A 48 -5.76 -11.54 -0.65
CA VAL A 48 -4.85 -12.33 0.20
C VAL A 48 -5.51 -12.73 1.52
N THR A 49 -6.22 -11.80 2.17
CA THR A 49 -6.72 -11.97 3.55
C THR A 49 -8.21 -12.35 3.62
N GLY A 50 -8.99 -12.02 2.58
CA GLY A 50 -10.44 -12.13 2.59
C GLY A 50 -11.13 -11.06 3.44
N ARG A 51 -10.40 -10.02 3.87
CA ARG A 51 -10.91 -8.91 4.70
C ARG A 51 -10.72 -7.57 4.00
N VAL A 52 -11.54 -6.59 4.35
CA VAL A 52 -11.31 -5.20 3.95
C VAL A 52 -10.31 -4.56 4.92
N PRO A 53 -9.27 -3.84 4.45
CA PRO A 53 -8.36 -3.15 5.36
C PRO A 53 -9.13 -2.10 6.19
N TYR A 54 -8.84 -1.98 7.48
CA TYR A 54 -9.53 -1.01 8.36
C TYR A 54 -9.34 0.45 7.93
N GLN A 55 -8.24 0.74 7.23
CA GLN A 55 -7.95 2.08 6.67
C GLN A 55 -8.81 2.38 5.43
N TYR A 56 -9.38 1.33 4.84
CA TYR A 56 -10.35 1.41 3.78
C TYR A 56 -11.74 1.42 4.42
N ASP A 57 -11.98 2.46 5.21
CA ASP A 57 -13.32 2.78 5.70
C ASP A 57 -13.99 3.56 4.58
N SER A 58 -14.55 2.82 3.62
CA SER A 58 -15.49 3.43 2.69
C SER A 58 -16.78 3.67 3.46
N ASP A 59 -17.30 4.90 3.45
CA ASP A 59 -18.65 5.26 3.96
C ASP A 59 -19.78 4.36 3.40
N ARG A 60 -19.43 3.52 2.43
CA ARG A 60 -20.23 2.49 1.78
C ARG A 60 -19.73 1.10 2.19
N SER A 61 -20.65 0.27 2.70
CA SER A 61 -20.43 -1.17 2.80
C SER A 61 -20.40 -1.80 1.40
N LEU A 62 -19.34 -2.54 1.07
CA LEU A 62 -19.26 -3.30 -0.17
C LEU A 62 -20.22 -4.48 -0.13
N SER A 63 -20.96 -4.69 -1.23
CA SER A 63 -21.80 -5.89 -1.38
C SER A 63 -20.95 -7.16 -1.51
N ALA A 64 -21.54 -8.32 -1.29
CA ALA A 64 -20.84 -9.61 -1.44
C ALA A 64 -20.27 -9.81 -2.86
N GLN A 65 -21.00 -9.34 -3.89
CA GLN A 65 -20.54 -9.39 -5.27
C GLN A 65 -19.33 -8.48 -5.50
N GLU A 66 -19.35 -7.26 -4.96
CA GLU A 66 -18.22 -6.34 -5.08
C GLU A 66 -16.99 -6.84 -4.35
N LEU A 67 -17.15 -7.44 -3.17
CA LEU A 67 -16.05 -8.09 -2.46
C LEU A 67 -15.43 -9.21 -3.30
N GLN A 68 -16.27 -10.00 -3.99
CA GLN A 68 -15.80 -11.05 -4.88
C GLN A 68 -15.05 -10.47 -6.09
N ASP A 69 -15.59 -9.45 -6.74
CA ASP A 69 -14.98 -8.80 -7.89
C ASP A 69 -13.63 -8.17 -7.53
N TRP A 70 -13.56 -7.49 -6.37
CA TRP A 70 -12.34 -6.91 -5.84
C TRP A 70 -11.29 -7.95 -5.50
N ALA A 71 -11.70 -9.07 -4.90
CA ALA A 71 -10.79 -10.19 -4.64
C ALA A 71 -10.23 -10.77 -5.96
N CYS A 72 -11.05 -10.81 -7.02
CA CYS A 72 -10.61 -11.26 -8.34
C CYS A 72 -9.66 -10.27 -9.03
N GLU A 73 -9.89 -8.96 -8.90
CA GLU A 73 -8.97 -7.94 -9.39
C GLU A 73 -7.65 -7.96 -8.61
N GLY A 74 -7.72 -8.03 -7.28
CA GLY A 74 -6.53 -8.14 -6.43
C GLY A 74 -5.68 -9.35 -6.78
N ARG A 75 -6.31 -10.51 -7.06
CA ARG A 75 -5.61 -11.72 -7.54
C ARG A 75 -4.80 -11.45 -8.81
N LYS A 76 -5.33 -10.64 -9.75
CA LYS A 76 -4.65 -10.26 -10.99
C LYS A 76 -3.47 -9.32 -10.76
N MET A 77 -3.45 -8.56 -9.69
CA MET A 77 -2.37 -7.59 -9.40
C MET A 77 -1.21 -8.19 -8.61
N ARG A 78 -1.36 -9.39 -8.01
CA ARG A 78 -0.31 -10.00 -7.17
C ARG A 78 1.02 -10.28 -7.88
N TRP A 79 1.08 -10.33 -9.20
CA TRP A 79 2.34 -10.51 -9.93
C TRP A 79 3.30 -9.33 -9.71
N GLN A 80 2.77 -8.16 -9.36
CA GLN A 80 3.56 -6.96 -9.05
C GLN A 80 4.36 -7.10 -7.75
N TYR A 81 4.06 -8.11 -6.94
CA TYR A 81 4.66 -8.34 -5.62
C TYR A 81 5.35 -9.70 -5.57
N ARG A 82 6.43 -9.77 -4.79
CA ARG A 82 7.11 -11.03 -4.49
C ARG A 82 6.42 -11.75 -3.34
N ALA A 83 6.25 -13.06 -3.48
CA ALA A 83 5.86 -13.90 -2.37
C ALA A 83 7.11 -14.47 -1.71
N VAL A 84 7.17 -14.45 -0.38
CA VAL A 84 8.33 -14.89 0.40
C VAL A 84 7.85 -15.77 1.54
N THR A 85 8.50 -16.92 1.71
CA THR A 85 8.24 -17.79 2.87
C THR A 85 9.25 -17.42 3.95
N LEU A 86 8.73 -17.01 5.09
CA LEU A 86 9.55 -16.65 6.24
C LEU A 86 9.62 -17.83 7.18
N THR A 87 10.84 -18.34 7.39
CA THR A 87 11.12 -19.38 8.36
C THR A 87 11.29 -18.76 9.74
N HIS A 88 10.50 -19.21 10.72
CA HIS A 88 10.60 -18.70 12.08
C HIS A 88 11.73 -19.42 12.82
N SER A 89 12.98 -19.08 12.49
CA SER A 89 14.16 -19.72 13.05
C SER A 89 14.32 -19.56 14.58
N ALA A 90 13.72 -18.51 15.15
CA ALA A 90 13.81 -18.20 16.58
C ALA A 90 12.78 -18.94 17.45
N ASN A 91 11.70 -19.49 16.86
CA ASN A 91 10.69 -20.22 17.61
C ASN A 91 10.12 -21.36 16.75
N PRO A 92 10.56 -22.62 16.95
CA PRO A 92 10.10 -23.76 16.17
C PRO A 92 8.61 -24.10 16.37
N ALA A 93 7.94 -23.50 17.37
CA ALA A 93 6.50 -23.63 17.54
C ALA A 93 5.69 -22.76 16.55
N VAL A 94 6.32 -21.80 15.87
CA VAL A 94 5.65 -20.96 14.87
C VAL A 94 5.89 -21.57 13.49
N PRO A 95 4.85 -22.02 12.78
CA PRO A 95 5.02 -22.60 11.46
C PRO A 95 5.53 -21.54 10.47
N ASP A 96 6.22 -22.03 9.45
CA ASP A 96 6.59 -21.21 8.31
C ASP A 96 5.34 -20.64 7.65
N ALA A 97 5.41 -19.38 7.26
CA ALA A 97 4.28 -18.70 6.63
C ALA A 97 4.75 -17.93 5.41
N THR A 98 3.90 -17.90 4.39
CA THR A 98 4.17 -17.21 3.13
C THR A 98 3.43 -15.89 3.10
N TYR A 99 4.15 -14.84 2.69
CA TYR A 99 3.66 -13.47 2.68
C TYR A 99 3.99 -12.81 1.35
N TYR A 100 3.18 -11.82 0.97
CA TYR A 100 3.54 -10.84 -0.04
C TYR A 100 4.39 -9.74 0.58
N LEU A 101 5.55 -9.44 -0.03
CA LEU A 101 6.40 -8.34 0.38
C LEU A 101 6.01 -7.07 -0.37
N LEU A 102 5.51 -6.09 0.38
CA LEU A 102 5.24 -4.74 -0.06
C LEU A 102 6.36 -3.86 0.47
N GLN A 103 7.11 -3.22 -0.43
CA GLN A 103 8.25 -2.38 -0.04
C GLN A 103 7.76 -1.15 0.75
N GLY A 104 8.35 -0.93 1.92
CA GLY A 104 8.14 0.27 2.75
C GLY A 104 9.29 1.27 2.59
N VAL A 105 9.35 2.23 3.52
CA VAL A 105 10.35 3.31 3.54
C VAL A 105 11.39 3.02 4.64
N ASP A 106 12.63 3.48 4.49
CA ASP A 106 13.66 3.47 5.54
C ASP A 106 13.85 2.11 6.24
N HIS A 107 14.12 1.07 5.44
CA HIS A 107 14.38 -0.31 5.88
C HIS A 107 13.16 -1.07 6.46
N THR A 108 11.98 -0.44 6.44
CA THR A 108 10.72 -1.11 6.75
C THR A 108 10.11 -1.74 5.51
N PHE A 109 9.38 -2.83 5.73
CA PHE A 109 8.59 -3.49 4.71
C PHE A 109 7.30 -4.01 5.35
N MET A 110 6.25 -4.01 4.54
CA MET A 110 4.96 -4.54 4.94
C MET A 110 4.82 -5.93 4.34
N LEU A 111 4.48 -6.89 5.19
CA LEU A 111 4.18 -8.24 4.79
C LEU A 111 2.68 -8.44 4.84
N LEU A 112 2.12 -8.99 3.78
CA LEU A 112 0.70 -9.29 3.66
C LEU A 112 0.51 -10.79 3.54
N GLY A 113 -0.14 -11.39 4.55
CA GLY A 113 -0.45 -12.82 4.59
C GLY A 113 -1.90 -13.05 5.01
N GLU A 114 -2.33 -14.31 5.13
CA GLU A 114 -3.73 -14.65 5.43
C GLU A 114 -4.24 -14.02 6.74
N ALA A 115 -3.36 -13.88 7.74
CA ALA A 115 -3.68 -13.25 9.02
C ALA A 115 -3.85 -11.72 8.96
N GLY A 116 -3.54 -11.08 7.82
CA GLY A 116 -3.54 -9.63 7.65
C GLY A 116 -2.16 -9.10 7.27
N SER A 117 -1.92 -7.83 7.57
CA SER A 117 -0.64 -7.18 7.34
C SER A 117 0.19 -7.00 8.61
N ILE A 118 1.50 -7.19 8.50
CA ILE A 118 2.47 -6.90 9.56
C ILE A 118 3.59 -6.02 9.01
N ILE A 119 4.09 -5.09 9.82
CA ILE A 119 5.25 -4.26 9.47
C ILE A 119 6.48 -4.89 10.12
N ARG A 120 7.56 -5.00 9.35
CA ARG A 120 8.86 -5.52 9.80
C ARG A 120 9.95 -4.53 9.38
N SER A 121 11.05 -4.53 10.12
CA SER A 121 12.28 -3.84 9.73
C SER A 121 13.36 -4.88 9.50
N LEU A 122 14.11 -4.73 8.40
CA LEU A 122 15.44 -5.34 8.33
C LEU A 122 16.41 -4.35 8.96
N GLY A 123 17.48 -4.84 9.57
CA GLY A 123 18.60 -3.99 9.98
C GLY A 123 19.29 -3.36 8.76
N ASN A 124 20.48 -2.81 8.96
CA ASN A 124 21.18 -2.03 7.93
C ASN A 124 21.85 -2.87 6.81
N ALA A 125 21.55 -4.16 6.70
CA ALA A 125 22.19 -5.07 5.75
C ALA A 125 21.21 -5.54 4.65
N PRO A 126 21.67 -5.67 3.39
CA PRO A 126 20.85 -6.23 2.32
C PRO A 126 20.49 -7.69 2.62
N PHE A 127 19.21 -8.04 2.46
CA PHE A 127 18.70 -9.40 2.64
C PHE A 127 18.13 -9.92 1.32
N LEU A 128 18.54 -11.12 0.90
CA LEU A 128 18.04 -11.76 -0.30
C LEU A 128 16.92 -12.74 0.07
N MET A 129 15.70 -12.47 -0.41
CA MET A 129 14.56 -13.39 -0.28
C MET A 129 14.28 -14.05 -1.62
N ALA A 130 14.28 -15.38 -1.63
CA ALA A 130 13.83 -16.16 -2.77
C ALA A 130 12.32 -16.04 -2.93
N GLU A 131 11.85 -16.02 -4.18
CA GLU A 131 10.41 -16.11 -4.48
C GLU A 131 9.88 -17.46 -4.01
N SER A 132 8.78 -17.43 -3.24
CA SER A 132 8.09 -18.63 -2.80
C SER A 132 7.35 -19.29 -3.95
N LYS A 133 7.35 -20.63 -3.96
CA LYS A 133 6.50 -21.42 -4.86
C LYS A 133 5.02 -21.31 -4.48
N SER A 134 4.73 -20.97 -3.24
CA SER A 134 3.37 -20.76 -2.75
C SER A 134 3.01 -19.28 -2.84
N ARG A 135 1.76 -19.00 -3.21
CA ARG A 135 1.24 -17.65 -3.35
C ARG A 135 -0.16 -17.60 -2.72
N PRO A 136 -0.30 -17.24 -1.43
CA PRO A 136 -1.52 -17.41 -0.65
C PRO A 136 -2.68 -16.58 -1.19
N LEU A 137 -3.88 -17.16 -1.19
CA LEU A 137 -5.13 -16.53 -1.64
C LEU A 137 -6.23 -16.78 -0.62
N SER A 138 -7.06 -15.77 -0.39
CA SER A 138 -8.28 -15.93 0.38
C SER A 138 -9.31 -16.81 -0.36
N PRO A 139 -10.28 -17.41 0.34
CA PRO A 139 -11.35 -18.17 -0.30
C PRO A 139 -12.11 -17.39 -1.39
N LEU A 140 -12.32 -16.10 -1.17
CA LEU A 140 -12.92 -15.19 -2.16
C LEU A 140 -12.10 -15.20 -3.47
N ALA A 141 -10.78 -15.02 -3.39
CA ALA A 141 -9.94 -14.97 -4.57
C ALA A 141 -9.71 -16.34 -5.24
N GLN A 142 -9.82 -17.43 -4.49
CA GLN A 142 -9.72 -18.79 -5.02
C GLN A 142 -10.89 -19.11 -5.97
N GLY A 143 -12.10 -18.62 -5.67
CA GLY A 143 -13.29 -18.78 -6.52
C GLY A 143 -13.24 -18.05 -7.86
N CYS A 144 -12.24 -17.19 -8.07
CA CYS A 144 -12.09 -16.43 -9.31
C CYS A 144 -11.62 -17.32 -10.48
N LYS A 145 -12.04 -16.97 -11.70
CA LYS A 145 -11.55 -17.61 -12.92
C LYS A 145 -10.02 -17.53 -13.00
N PRO A 146 -9.33 -18.60 -13.44
CA PRO A 146 -7.89 -18.58 -13.64
C PRO A 146 -7.49 -17.45 -14.60
N ILE A 147 -6.37 -16.80 -14.28
CA ILE A 147 -5.72 -15.86 -15.19
C ILE A 147 -5.05 -16.72 -16.25
N ARG A 148 -5.52 -16.64 -17.50
CA ARG A 148 -4.87 -17.29 -18.65
C ARG A 148 -3.62 -16.52 -19.05
#